data_AF-A0AAE0AV77-F1
#
_entry.id   AF-A0AAE0AV77-F1
#
_cell.length_a   1.000
_cell.length_b   1.000
_cell.length_c   1.000
_cell.angle_alpha   90.00
_cell.angle_beta   90.00
_cell.angle_gamma   90.00
#
_symmetry.space_group_name_H-M   'P 1'
#
loop_
_entity.id
_entity.type
_entity.pdbx_description
1 polymer ?
#
loop_
_entity_poly.entity_id
_entity_poly.type
_entity_poly.pdbx_seq_one_letter_code
_entity_poly.pdbx_strand_id
1 'polypeptide(L)'
;MSSTMKKIMLTSSDGESFEVDQVVAVLSQTINHMIEDDCANSGIPVPNVTGKILAKVIEYCKKHVEFADKTNDRNNSATAADDLKAWDAEFVKVDQTTLFDLILAANYLNIKGLLDLTCQTVADMIKGKTPEEIRRTFNIANDFTAEEEEEVRRENQWAFE
;
A
#
# COMPACT_ATOMS: atom_id res chain seq x y z
N MET A 1 30.30 -15.82 6.97
CA MET A 1 29.55 -16.85 6.25
C MET A 1 28.49 -16.12 5.45
N SER A 2 28.55 -16.15 4.12
CA SER A 2 27.54 -15.53 3.29
C SER A 2 26.28 -16.37 3.41
N SER A 3 25.31 -15.94 4.23
CA SER A 3 23.97 -16.52 4.22
C SER A 3 23.46 -16.43 2.79
N THR A 4 23.31 -17.56 2.11
CA THR A 4 22.59 -17.65 0.85
C THR A 4 21.20 -17.05 1.09
N MET A 5 20.91 -15.91 0.47
CA MET A 5 19.58 -15.32 0.53
C MET A 5 18.63 -16.34 -0.10
N LYS A 6 17.79 -16.96 0.73
CA LYS A 6 16.75 -17.86 0.25
C LYS A 6 15.77 -17.03 -0.56
N LYS A 7 15.51 -17.45 -1.79
CA LYS A 7 14.57 -16.79 -2.69
C LYS A 7 13.30 -17.60 -2.81
N ILE A 8 12.19 -16.91 -3.04
CA ILE A 8 10.90 -17.52 -3.30
C ILE A 8 10.33 -16.98 -4.63
N MET A 9 9.51 -17.80 -5.27
CA MET A 9 8.81 -17.41 -6.49
C MET A 9 7.38 -16.98 -6.14
N LEU A 10 6.98 -15.77 -6.53
CA LEU A 10 5.60 -15.30 -6.45
C LEU A 10 5.00 -15.28 -7.85
N THR A 11 3.77 -15.74 -8.04
CA THR A 11 3.09 -15.68 -9.36
C THR A 11 1.81 -14.88 -9.27
N SER A 12 1.68 -13.82 -10.06
CA SER A 12 0.51 -12.94 -10.10
C SER A 12 -0.71 -13.58 -10.76
N SER A 13 -1.85 -12.90 -10.68
CA SER A 13 -3.13 -13.33 -11.25
C SER A 13 -3.14 -13.44 -12.79
N ASP A 14 -2.30 -12.65 -13.45
CA ASP A 14 -2.09 -12.62 -14.90
C ASP A 14 -0.91 -13.52 -15.35
N GLY A 15 -0.35 -14.31 -14.44
CA GLY A 15 0.64 -15.35 -14.74
C GLY A 15 2.09 -14.87 -14.79
N GLU A 16 2.38 -13.63 -14.41
CA GLU A 16 3.76 -13.15 -14.27
C GLU A 16 4.41 -13.72 -13.01
N SER A 17 5.67 -14.14 -13.11
CA SER A 17 6.43 -14.70 -11.99
C SER A 17 7.57 -13.79 -11.55
N PHE A 18 7.71 -13.63 -10.23
CA PHE A 18 8.68 -12.75 -9.59
C PHE A 18 9.54 -13.56 -8.63
N GLU A 19 10.85 -13.54 -8.85
CA GLU A 19 11.81 -14.08 -7.89
C GLU A 19 12.14 -13.01 -6.84
N VAL A 20 11.86 -13.29 -5.58
CA VAL A 20 11.96 -12.33 -4.47
C VAL A 20 12.75 -12.92 -3.33
N ASP A 21 13.63 -12.13 -2.71
CA ASP A 21 14.34 -12.56 -1.51
C ASP A 21 13.33 -12.82 -0.37
N GLN A 22 13.52 -13.91 0.37
CA GLN A 22 12.57 -14.31 1.42
C GLN A 22 12.37 -13.19 2.44
N VAL A 23 13.43 -12.46 2.81
CA VAL A 23 13.37 -11.34 3.76
C VAL A 23 12.45 -10.20 3.28
N VAL A 24 12.33 -10.01 1.96
CA VAL A 24 11.41 -9.04 1.36
C VAL A 24 9.98 -9.58 1.38
N ALA A 25 9.82 -10.86 1.04
CA ALA A 25 8.51 -11.47 0.95
C ALA A 25 7.81 -11.65 2.30
N VAL A 26 8.55 -11.92 3.38
CA VAL A 26 7.99 -12.06 4.74
C VAL A 26 7.45 -10.76 5.32
N LEU A 27 7.66 -9.61 4.64
CA LEU A 27 6.98 -8.37 4.98
C LEU A 27 5.45 -8.47 4.78
N SER A 28 5.01 -9.39 3.91
CA SER A 28 3.63 -9.86 3.85
C SER A 28 3.40 -10.96 4.88
N GLN A 29 2.49 -10.72 5.83
CA GLN A 29 2.14 -11.75 6.82
C GLN A 29 1.46 -12.96 6.16
N THR A 30 0.66 -12.74 5.12
CA THR A 30 0.03 -13.83 4.35
C THR A 30 1.09 -14.74 3.73
N ILE A 31 2.10 -14.16 3.07
CA ILE A 31 3.20 -14.93 2.47
C ILE A 31 4.07 -15.58 3.56
N ASN A 32 4.32 -14.90 4.68
CA ASN A 32 5.09 -15.46 5.79
C ASN A 32 4.46 -16.75 6.32
N HIS A 33 3.15 -16.76 6.60
CA HIS A 33 2.47 -17.97 7.04
C HIS A 33 2.56 -19.11 6.01
N MET A 34 2.45 -18.81 4.71
CA MET A 34 2.61 -19.83 3.66
C MET A 34 4.02 -20.43 3.59
N ILE A 35 5.04 -19.65 3.94
CA ILE A 35 6.42 -20.14 4.02
C ILE A 35 6.63 -20.99 5.26
N GLU A 36 6.07 -20.59 6.40
CA GLU A 36 6.14 -21.34 7.67
C GLU A 36 5.46 -22.71 7.57
N ASP A 37 4.37 -22.80 6.79
CA ASP A 37 3.65 -24.04 6.49
C ASP A 37 4.32 -24.90 5.38
N ASP A 38 5.55 -24.58 4.96
CA ASP A 38 6.33 -25.26 3.90
C ASP A 38 5.60 -25.37 2.54
N CYS A 39 4.64 -24.47 2.29
CA CYS A 39 3.86 -24.42 1.06
C CYS A 39 4.54 -23.61 -0.07
N ALA A 40 5.75 -23.10 0.16
CA ALA A 40 6.46 -22.22 -0.78
C ALA A 40 7.34 -22.95 -1.81
N ASN A 41 7.48 -24.28 -1.71
CA ASN A 41 8.46 -25.06 -2.48
C ASN A 41 8.22 -25.04 -4.01
N SER A 42 6.97 -24.85 -4.45
CA SER A 42 6.59 -24.70 -5.86
C SER A 42 6.37 -23.24 -6.30
N GLY A 43 6.65 -22.27 -5.43
CA GLY A 43 6.22 -20.89 -5.60
C GLY A 43 4.81 -20.64 -5.04
N ILE A 44 4.56 -19.38 -4.68
CA ILE A 44 3.33 -18.92 -4.03
C ILE A 44 2.48 -18.16 -5.06
N PRO A 45 1.26 -18.65 -5.36
CA PRO A 45 0.34 -17.93 -6.23
C PRO A 45 -0.32 -16.75 -5.49
N VAL A 46 -0.49 -15.63 -6.19
CA VAL A 46 -1.11 -14.38 -5.73
C VAL A 46 -2.28 -14.03 -6.67
N PRO A 47 -3.38 -14.81 -6.61
CA PRO A 47 -4.43 -14.80 -7.65
C PRO A 47 -5.28 -13.51 -7.70
N ASN A 48 -5.16 -12.62 -6.72
CA ASN A 48 -5.95 -11.38 -6.65
C ASN A 48 -5.13 -10.12 -6.98
N VAL A 49 -3.88 -10.27 -7.43
CA VAL A 49 -2.98 -9.15 -7.69
C VAL A 49 -2.33 -9.34 -9.05
N THR A 50 -2.48 -8.36 -9.94
CA THR A 50 -1.85 -8.36 -11.28
C THR A 50 -0.34 -8.19 -11.17
N GLY A 51 0.41 -8.57 -12.20
CA GLY A 51 1.87 -8.49 -12.22
C GLY A 51 2.36 -7.06 -12.02
N LYS A 52 1.71 -6.08 -12.66
CA LYS A 52 1.99 -4.65 -12.49
C LYS A 52 1.91 -4.20 -11.02
N ILE A 53 0.86 -4.62 -10.31
CA ILE A 53 0.63 -4.21 -8.92
C ILE A 53 1.55 -4.99 -7.98
N LEU A 54 1.73 -6.29 -8.22
CA LEU A 54 2.64 -7.12 -7.45
C LEU A 54 4.08 -6.62 -7.54
N ALA A 55 4.53 -6.17 -8.72
CA ALA A 55 5.84 -5.55 -8.90
C ALA A 55 6.03 -4.32 -8.01
N LYS A 56 5.02 -3.45 -7.91
CA LYS A 56 5.04 -2.27 -7.03
C LYS A 56 5.01 -2.65 -5.55
N VAL A 57 4.24 -3.66 -5.17
CA VAL A 57 4.24 -4.18 -3.80
C VAL A 57 5.64 -4.70 -3.44
N ILE A 58 6.28 -5.46 -4.33
CA ILE A 58 7.64 -5.96 -4.12
C ILE A 58 8.65 -4.81 -4.02
N GLU A 59 8.52 -3.77 -4.86
CA GLU A 59 9.34 -2.55 -4.80
C GLU A 59 9.26 -1.88 -3.42
N TYR A 60 8.04 -1.70 -2.91
CA TYR A 60 7.80 -1.18 -1.57
C TYR A 60 8.47 -2.05 -0.50
N CYS A 61 8.24 -3.36 -0.53
CA CYS A 61 8.81 -4.28 0.45
C CYS A 61 10.34 -4.24 0.44
N LYS A 62 10.98 -4.22 -0.74
CA LYS A 62 12.44 -4.12 -0.88
C LYS A 62 12.97 -2.87 -0.21
N LYS A 63 12.38 -1.72 -0.52
CA LYS A 63 12.82 -0.44 0.03
C LYS A 63 12.71 -0.39 1.55
N HIS A 64 11.64 -0.92 2.12
CA HIS A 64 11.39 -0.91 3.56
C HIS A 64 12.29 -1.90 4.32
N VAL A 65 12.64 -3.05 3.73
CA VAL A 65 13.64 -3.96 4.29
C VAL A 65 15.03 -3.34 4.26
N GLU A 66 15.45 -2.75 3.13
CA GLU A 66 16.74 -2.03 3.04
C GLU A 66 16.86 -0.90 4.06
N PHE A 67 15.75 -0.21 4.36
CA PHE A 67 15.71 0.81 5.39
C PHE A 67 15.89 0.21 6.79
N ALA A 68 15.14 -0.85 7.12
CA ALA A 68 15.25 -1.53 8.41
C ALA A 68 16.69 -2.00 8.68
N ASP A 69 17.36 -2.57 7.68
CA ASP A 69 18.75 -3.00 7.77
C ASP A 69 19.71 -1.84 8.06
N LYS A 70 19.54 -0.68 7.39
CA LYS A 70 20.38 0.51 7.60
C LYS A 70 20.20 1.13 8.99
N THR A 71 19.00 1.08 9.56
CA THR A 71 18.73 1.66 10.89
C THR A 71 19.34 0.87 12.05
N ASN A 72 19.65 -0.42 11.85
CA ASN A 72 20.27 -1.26 12.86
C ASN A 72 21.78 -0.98 13.07
N ASP A 73 22.44 -0.19 12.21
CA ASP A 73 23.91 -0.10 12.12
C ASP A 73 24.55 1.26 12.57
N ARG A 74 23.79 2.15 13.27
CA ARG A 74 24.22 3.32 14.11
C ARG A 74 23.77 4.74 13.68
N ASN A 75 23.53 5.56 14.71
CA ASN A 75 23.77 7.01 14.91
C ASN A 75 23.19 8.10 13.98
N ASN A 76 22.44 7.81 12.93
CA ASN A 76 21.78 8.86 12.14
C ASN A 76 20.36 8.49 11.69
N SER A 77 19.52 8.07 12.64
CA SER A 77 18.17 7.55 12.37
C SER A 77 17.18 8.61 11.87
N ALA A 78 17.37 9.88 12.22
CA ALA A 78 16.44 10.96 11.85
C ALA A 78 16.46 11.26 10.34
N THR A 79 17.65 11.41 9.75
CA THR A 79 17.80 11.70 8.31
C THR A 79 17.32 10.55 7.44
N ALA A 80 17.65 9.30 7.82
CA ALA A 80 17.18 8.13 7.11
C ALA A 80 15.65 7.99 7.12
N ALA A 81 15.01 8.31 8.26
CA ALA A 81 13.56 8.24 8.39
C ALA A 81 12.85 9.28 7.52
N ASP A 82 13.41 10.48 7.41
CA ASP A 82 12.88 11.52 6.52
C ASP A 82 13.07 11.16 5.04
N ASP A 83 14.20 10.55 4.67
CA ASP A 83 14.43 10.02 3.32
C ASP A 83 13.42 8.92 2.94
N LEU A 84 13.08 8.02 3.89
CA LEU A 84 12.07 6.99 3.66
C LEU A 84 10.70 7.62 3.45
N LYS A 85 10.30 8.59 4.29
CA LYS A 85 9.02 9.29 4.12
C LYS A 85 8.93 10.01 2.78
N ALA A 86 10.01 10.64 2.33
CA ALA A 86 10.06 11.30 1.04
C ALA A 86 9.91 10.29 -0.11
N TRP A 87 10.54 9.11 0.01
CA TRP A 87 10.37 8.04 -0.97
C TRP A 87 8.95 7.48 -0.97
N ASP A 88 8.36 7.23 0.21
CA ASP A 88 6.98 6.75 0.36
C ASP A 88 5.98 7.74 -0.26
N ALA A 89 6.19 9.04 -0.04
CA ALA A 89 5.38 10.11 -0.63
C ALA A 89 5.50 10.17 -2.16
N GLU A 90 6.64 9.78 -2.74
CA GLU A 90 6.80 9.67 -4.19
C GLU A 90 6.21 8.36 -4.72
N PHE A 91 6.38 7.26 -4.00
CA PHE A 91 5.91 5.93 -4.37
C PHE A 91 4.39 5.90 -4.59
N VAL A 92 3.62 6.62 -3.75
CA VAL A 92 2.16 6.72 -3.86
C VAL A 92 1.66 7.76 -4.87
N LYS A 93 2.54 8.51 -5.55
CA LYS A 93 2.16 9.42 -6.65
C LYS A 93 1.88 8.64 -7.93
N VAL A 94 0.84 7.82 -7.88
CA VAL A 94 0.33 7.04 -9.01
C VAL A 94 -1.09 7.49 -9.35
N ASP A 95 -1.62 7.01 -10.46
CA ASP A 95 -3.04 7.22 -10.79
C ASP A 95 -3.96 6.54 -9.76
N GLN A 96 -5.20 7.02 -9.65
CA GLN A 96 -6.16 6.52 -8.64
C GLN A 96 -6.44 5.03 -8.77
N THR A 97 -6.52 4.51 -9.99
CA THR A 97 -6.74 3.07 -10.23
C THR A 97 -5.59 2.26 -9.62
N THR A 98 -4.35 2.62 -9.93
CA THR A 98 -3.17 1.99 -9.33
C THR A 98 -3.14 2.15 -7.81
N LEU A 99 -3.53 3.31 -7.26
CA LEU A 99 -3.59 3.54 -5.81
C LEU A 99 -4.61 2.61 -5.13
N PHE A 100 -5.81 2.47 -5.69
CA PHE A 100 -6.83 1.57 -5.17
C PHE A 100 -6.42 0.11 -5.26
N ASP A 101 -5.81 -0.29 -6.39
CA ASP A 101 -5.27 -1.64 -6.54
C ASP A 101 -4.17 -1.93 -5.51
N LEU A 102 -3.33 -0.93 -5.19
CA LEU A 102 -2.33 -1.05 -4.11
C LEU A 102 -2.98 -1.22 -2.73
N ILE A 103 -4.06 -0.50 -2.43
CA ILE A 103 -4.82 -0.66 -1.17
C ILE A 103 -5.37 -2.10 -1.06
N LEU A 104 -5.99 -2.59 -2.13
CA LEU A 104 -6.56 -3.94 -2.17
C LEU A 104 -5.46 -5.01 -2.03
N ALA A 105 -4.34 -4.85 -2.75
CA ALA A 105 -3.21 -5.75 -2.66
C ALA A 105 -2.55 -5.73 -1.27
N ALA A 106 -2.37 -4.56 -0.67
CA ALA A 106 -1.79 -4.41 0.66
C ALA A 106 -2.65 -5.08 1.74
N ASN A 107 -3.98 -4.93 1.65
CA ASN A 107 -4.91 -5.62 2.53
C ASN A 107 -4.88 -7.14 2.32
N TYR A 108 -4.93 -7.60 1.07
CA TYR A 108 -4.91 -9.03 0.72
C TYR A 108 -3.62 -9.74 1.18
N LEU A 109 -2.47 -9.10 0.96
CA LEU A 109 -1.16 -9.60 1.37
C LEU A 109 -0.84 -9.29 2.84
N ASN A 110 -1.72 -8.57 3.54
CA ASN A 110 -1.55 -8.15 4.91
C ASN A 110 -0.19 -7.48 5.16
N ILE A 111 0.05 -6.39 4.41
CA ILE A 111 1.24 -5.53 4.51
C ILE A 111 0.82 -4.21 5.16
N LYS A 112 0.83 -4.17 6.50
CA LYS A 112 0.31 -3.05 7.28
C LYS A 112 0.90 -1.69 6.87
N GLY A 113 2.22 -1.60 6.67
CA GLY A 113 2.88 -0.35 6.31
C GLY A 113 2.38 0.23 4.98
N LEU A 114 2.20 -0.62 3.96
CA LEU A 114 1.69 -0.21 2.66
C LEU A 114 0.21 0.18 2.74
N LEU A 115 -0.57 -0.56 3.52
CA LEU A 115 -1.99 -0.26 3.73
C LEU A 115 -2.17 1.09 4.43
N ASP A 116 -1.42 1.34 5.51
CA ASP A 116 -1.48 2.62 6.23
C ASP A 116 -1.06 3.78 5.33
N LEU A 117 0.03 3.64 4.57
CA LEU A 117 0.53 4.66 3.65
C LEU A 117 -0.50 5.03 2.57
N THR A 118 -1.09 4.02 1.94
CA THR A 118 -2.06 4.23 0.86
C THR A 118 -3.39 4.78 1.39
N CYS A 119 -3.87 4.31 2.55
CA CYS A 119 -5.03 4.86 3.23
C CYS A 119 -4.83 6.32 3.65
N GLN A 120 -3.66 6.65 4.22
CA GLN A 120 -3.33 8.02 4.60
C GLN A 120 -3.30 8.94 3.36
N THR A 121 -2.76 8.47 2.24
CA THR A 121 -2.74 9.22 0.98
C THR A 121 -4.16 9.57 0.51
N VAL A 122 -5.09 8.62 0.58
CA VAL A 122 -6.50 8.87 0.25
C VAL A 122 -7.14 9.84 1.24
N ALA A 123 -6.85 9.71 2.54
CA ALA A 123 -7.34 10.64 3.56
C ALA A 123 -6.84 12.07 3.32
N ASP A 124 -5.57 12.25 2.94
CA ASP A 124 -4.99 13.55 2.63
C ASP A 124 -5.59 14.16 1.34
N MET A 125 -6.01 13.34 0.38
CA MET A 125 -6.76 13.80 -0.79
C MET A 125 -8.17 14.33 -0.46
N ILE A 126 -8.74 13.93 0.68
CA ILE A 126 -10.07 14.35 1.15
C ILE A 126 -9.95 15.56 2.08
N LYS A 127 -8.89 15.61 2.88
CA LYS A 127 -8.68 16.63 3.91
C LYS A 127 -8.73 18.04 3.34
N GLY A 128 -9.62 18.87 3.89
CA GLY A 128 -9.76 20.28 3.52
C GLY A 128 -10.47 20.54 2.19
N LYS A 129 -10.99 19.51 1.52
CA LYS A 129 -11.84 19.65 0.32
C LYS A 129 -13.31 19.74 0.67
N THR A 130 -14.08 20.42 -0.16
CA THR A 130 -15.54 20.43 -0.04
C THR A 130 -16.15 19.11 -0.51
N PRO A 131 -17.38 18.76 -0.09
CA PRO A 131 -18.08 17.57 -0.59
C PRO A 131 -18.14 17.50 -2.12
N GLU A 132 -18.31 18.64 -2.80
CA GLU A 132 -18.37 18.73 -4.26
C GLU A 132 -17.01 18.46 -4.91
N GLU A 133 -15.92 18.94 -4.31
CA GLU A 133 -14.55 18.68 -4.77
C GLU A 133 -14.16 17.22 -4.56
N ILE A 134 -14.55 16.62 -3.43
CA ILE A 134 -14.36 15.19 -3.15
C ILE A 134 -15.10 14.37 -4.20
N ARG A 135 -16.39 14.66 -4.44
CA ARG A 135 -17.20 13.98 -5.46
C ARG A 135 -16.56 14.05 -6.85
N ARG A 136 -16.07 15.22 -7.26
CA ARG A 136 -15.35 15.38 -8.53
C ARG A 136 -14.05 14.57 -8.55
N THR A 137 -13.27 14.63 -7.48
CA THR A 137 -11.97 13.93 -7.38
C THR A 137 -12.15 12.42 -7.53
N PHE A 138 -13.15 11.83 -6.87
CA PHE A 138 -13.40 10.40 -6.86
C PHE A 138 -14.47 9.95 -7.87
N ASN A 139 -14.92 10.86 -8.73
CA ASN A 139 -15.96 10.62 -9.74
C ASN A 139 -17.25 9.98 -9.14
N ILE A 140 -17.70 10.52 -8.00
CA ILE A 140 -18.89 10.09 -7.26
C ILE A 140 -20.07 10.97 -7.67
N ALA A 141 -21.19 10.36 -8.07
CA ALA A 141 -22.42 11.08 -8.37
C ALA A 141 -23.08 11.61 -7.09
N ASN A 142 -23.67 12.81 -7.14
CA ASN A 142 -24.54 13.27 -6.07
C ASN A 142 -25.88 12.52 -6.17
N ASP A 143 -26.18 11.72 -5.16
CA ASP A 143 -27.39 10.93 -5.03
C ASP A 143 -28.42 11.56 -4.07
N PHE A 144 -28.09 12.71 -3.46
CA PHE A 144 -29.05 13.48 -2.66
C PHE A 144 -29.92 14.38 -3.54
N THR A 145 -31.18 14.52 -3.13
CA THR A 145 -32.04 15.62 -3.55
C THR A 145 -31.56 16.94 -2.94
N ALA A 146 -32.01 18.08 -3.50
CA ALA A 146 -31.65 19.40 -2.97
C ALA A 146 -32.09 19.59 -1.50
N GLU A 147 -33.25 19.03 -1.14
CA GLU A 147 -33.82 19.09 0.21
C GLU A 147 -32.99 18.28 1.21
N GLU A 148 -32.57 17.07 0.84
CA GLU A 148 -31.69 16.23 1.67
C GLU A 148 -30.30 16.84 1.84
N GLU A 149 -29.74 17.44 0.78
CA GLU A 149 -28.43 18.10 0.85
C GLU A 149 -28.47 19.32 1.78
N GLU A 150 -29.53 20.13 1.71
CA GLU A 150 -29.74 21.25 2.63
C GLU A 150 -29.90 20.81 4.08
N GLU A 151 -30.64 19.73 4.32
CA GLU A 151 -30.81 19.16 5.66
C GLU A 151 -29.49 18.66 6.24
N VAL A 152 -28.72 17.86 5.48
CA VAL A 152 -27.41 17.38 5.88
C VAL A 152 -26.43 18.54 6.11
N ARG A 153 -26.45 19.57 5.25
CA ARG A 153 -25.60 20.76 5.42
C ARG A 153 -25.98 21.55 6.69
N ARG A 154 -27.27 21.65 7.01
CA ARG A 154 -27.77 22.30 8.24
C ARG A 154 -27.35 21.54 9.49
N GLU A 155 -27.48 20.20 9.50
CA GLU A 155 -27.10 19.36 10.65
C GLU A 155 -25.59 19.36 10.91
N ASN A 156 -24.79 19.46 9.85
CA ASN A 156 -23.33 19.41 9.93
C ASN A 156 -22.65 20.78 9.87
N GLN A 157 -23.39 21.87 10.13
CA GLN A 157 -22.82 23.23 10.14
C GLN A 157 -21.58 23.37 11.03
N TRP A 158 -21.57 22.67 12.18
CA TRP A 158 -20.45 22.65 13.13
C TRP A 158 -19.11 22.20 12.51
N ALA A 159 -19.12 21.46 11.41
CA ALA A 159 -17.91 21.00 10.72
C ALA A 159 -17.34 22.04 9.74
N PHE A 160 -18.08 23.13 9.50
CA PHE A 160 -17.74 24.19 8.54
C PHE A 160 -17.56 25.58 9.21
N GLU A 161 -17.67 25.65 10.54
CA GLU A 161 -17.31 26.81 11.39
C GLU A 161 -15.84 26.75 11.84
#